data_AF-R6W0T5-F1
#
_entry.id   AF-R6W0T5-F1
#
_cell.length_a   1.000
_cell.length_b   1.000
_cell.length_c   1.000
_cell.angle_alpha   90.00
_cell.angle_beta   90.00
_cell.angle_gamma   90.00
#
_symmetry.space_group_name_H-M   'P 1'
#
loop_
_entity.id
_entity.type
_entity.pdbx_description
1 polymer ?
#
loop_
_entity_poly.entity_id
_entity_poly.type
_entity_poly.pdbx_seq_one_letter_code
_entity_poly.pdbx_strand_id
1 'polypeptide(L)'
;MHNLLEVKSRSELREWLRQNHDRETECWVAVRRGRPVDDGTFRYVDAVEEALCFGWIDSTVKKISDEVTVQKLCPRKPRSNWSELNKERCRRMERLGLMTDAGRAVLPDMSAAGFTIDPDILRELQADPVLWENFRRLPELYRRVRIDTIQIKRNQPELFRKRLDKFLENTRRGILYGEWNDNGRLWAEDSEMEPFVLRPWRESDGPALVKYLNNRKIWNNCRDGLPYPYTEEDALRFIRSASEQEGSRNYCIEIRQEAAGNIGFIRGTDVERYNAEVGYWLAEPYWNRGIMSRALKEAVGEYLRQTDAVRIHARVYAGNRASMRVLERAGFRACGIWRKACFKNGRFVDCHCYELLG
;
A
#
# COMPACT_ATOMS: atom_id res chain seq x y z
N MET A 1 -16.72 -7.15 31.13
CA MET A 1 -15.94 -6.47 30.08
C MET A 1 -15.22 -5.37 30.80
N HIS A 2 -13.92 -5.50 31.02
CA HIS A 2 -13.14 -4.47 31.71
C HIS A 2 -12.51 -3.53 30.67
N ASN A 3 -12.47 -2.21 30.93
CA ASN A 3 -11.93 -1.20 30.01
C ASN A 3 -12.59 -1.17 28.62
N LEU A 4 -13.90 -0.89 28.56
CA LEU A 4 -14.53 -0.49 27.30
C LEU A 4 -14.15 0.96 27.00
N LEU A 5 -13.43 1.16 25.89
CA LEU A 5 -12.88 2.45 25.52
C LEU A 5 -13.76 3.15 24.48
N GLU A 6 -14.01 4.44 24.66
CA GLU A 6 -14.71 5.30 23.69
C GLU A 6 -13.75 5.91 22.65
N VAL A 7 -12.70 5.18 22.30
CA VAL A 7 -11.69 5.65 21.33
C VAL A 7 -12.22 5.61 19.90
N LYS A 8 -11.95 6.67 19.15
CA LYS A 8 -12.39 6.86 17.75
C LYS A 8 -11.22 6.97 16.77
N SER A 9 -9.99 6.92 17.27
CA SER A 9 -8.80 7.07 16.44
C SER A 9 -7.62 6.23 16.93
N ARG A 10 -6.63 6.07 16.04
CA ARG A 10 -5.34 5.45 16.37
C ARG A 10 -4.63 6.15 17.50
N SER A 11 -4.58 7.49 17.44
CA SER A 11 -3.88 8.32 18.41
C SER A 11 -4.48 8.16 19.81
N GLU A 12 -5.81 8.10 19.91
CA GLU A 12 -6.50 7.87 21.18
C GLU A 12 -6.21 6.48 21.76
N LEU A 13 -6.28 5.42 20.94
CA LEU A 13 -5.93 4.07 21.42
C LEU A 13 -4.45 4.00 21.83
N ARG A 14 -3.56 4.59 21.04
CA ARG A 14 -2.13 4.61 21.32
C ARG A 14 -1.83 5.31 22.64
N GLU A 15 -2.49 6.43 22.93
CA GLU A 15 -2.31 7.15 24.18
C GLU A 15 -2.79 6.32 25.37
N TRP A 16 -3.92 5.62 25.23
CA TRP A 16 -4.38 4.70 26.27
C TRP A 16 -3.38 3.56 26.50
N LEU A 17 -2.88 2.92 25.44
CA LEU A 17 -1.90 1.84 25.55
C LEU A 17 -0.59 2.34 26.18
N ARG A 18 -0.13 3.54 25.83
CA ARG A 18 1.08 4.14 26.42
C ARG A 18 1.01 4.25 27.94
N GLN A 19 -0.18 4.54 28.48
CA GLN A 19 -0.39 4.70 29.91
C GLN A 19 -0.72 3.40 30.66
N ASN A 20 -1.19 2.36 29.95
CA ASN A 20 -1.86 1.21 30.57
C ASN A 20 -1.36 -0.18 30.11
N HIS A 21 -0.54 -0.29 29.05
CA HIS A 21 -0.18 -1.59 28.46
C HIS A 21 0.52 -2.57 29.41
N ASP A 22 1.17 -2.06 30.45
CA ASP A 22 1.90 -2.80 31.49
C ASP A 22 1.11 -2.96 32.80
N ARG A 23 -0.07 -2.32 32.91
CA ARG A 23 -0.92 -2.31 34.12
C ARG A 23 -2.23 -3.05 33.92
N GLU A 24 -2.76 -3.01 32.70
CA GLU A 24 -4.06 -3.57 32.36
C GLU A 24 -3.94 -4.93 31.67
N THR A 25 -4.97 -5.76 31.81
CA THR A 25 -4.99 -7.13 31.25
C THR A 25 -5.88 -7.26 30.01
N GLU A 26 -6.75 -6.28 29.78
CA GLU A 26 -7.58 -6.20 28.58
C GLU A 26 -8.09 -4.78 28.35
N CYS A 27 -8.46 -4.49 27.10
CA CYS A 27 -9.36 -3.41 26.75
C CYS A 27 -10.25 -3.80 25.56
N TRP A 28 -11.32 -3.04 25.37
CA TRP A 28 -12.30 -3.28 24.32
C TRP A 28 -12.51 -2.02 23.51
N VAL A 29 -12.38 -2.14 22.19
CA VAL A 29 -12.50 -1.01 21.27
C VAL A 29 -13.56 -1.27 20.23
N ALA A 30 -14.43 -0.29 19.99
CA ALA A 30 -15.38 -0.33 18.89
C ALA A 30 -14.61 -0.17 17.57
N VAL A 31 -14.66 -1.18 16.71
CA VAL A 31 -13.91 -1.18 15.45
C VAL A 31 -14.74 -1.69 14.30
N ARG A 32 -14.59 -1.06 13.13
CA ARG A 32 -15.18 -1.57 11.89
C ARG A 32 -14.22 -2.50 11.18
N ARG A 33 -14.69 -3.71 10.88
CA ARG A 33 -13.99 -4.69 10.02
C ARG A 33 -14.27 -4.41 8.54
N GLY A 34 -13.42 -4.97 7.68
CA GLY A 34 -13.49 -4.79 6.23
C GLY A 34 -12.37 -3.91 5.70
N ARG A 35 -12.37 -3.70 4.39
CA ARG A 35 -11.38 -2.87 3.69
C ARG A 35 -11.36 -1.48 4.32
N PRO A 36 -10.23 -1.00 4.85
CA PRO A 36 -10.12 0.36 5.34
C PRO A 36 -10.56 1.34 4.24
N VAL A 37 -11.61 2.10 4.53
CA VAL A 37 -11.94 3.32 3.78
C VAL A 37 -11.77 4.47 4.75
N ASP A 38 -11.24 5.56 4.22
CA ASP A 38 -10.74 6.68 5.01
C ASP A 38 -11.88 7.69 5.26
N ASP A 39 -12.92 7.21 5.94
CA ASP A 39 -14.14 7.93 6.31
C ASP A 39 -14.10 8.42 7.78
N GLY A 40 -12.90 8.50 8.36
CA GLY A 40 -12.70 8.77 9.79
C GLY A 40 -13.08 7.61 10.71
N THR A 41 -13.51 6.46 10.17
CA THR A 41 -13.86 5.29 11.00
C THR A 41 -12.60 4.63 11.56
N PHE A 42 -12.59 4.38 12.86
CA PHE A 42 -11.57 3.55 13.49
C PHE A 42 -11.66 2.09 13.02
N ARG A 43 -10.64 1.62 12.29
CA ARG A 43 -10.64 0.29 11.67
C ARG A 43 -10.02 -0.76 12.56
N TYR A 44 -10.49 -1.99 12.42
CA TYR A 44 -9.92 -3.15 13.10
C TYR A 44 -8.41 -3.29 12.87
N VAL A 45 -7.94 -3.17 11.62
CA VAL A 45 -6.49 -3.28 11.31
C VAL A 45 -5.67 -2.21 12.04
N ASP A 46 -6.22 -1.00 12.19
CA ASP A 46 -5.54 0.06 12.91
C ASP A 46 -5.40 -0.27 14.40
N ALA A 47 -6.47 -0.78 15.01
CA ALA A 47 -6.43 -1.22 16.40
C ALA A 47 -5.45 -2.38 16.63
N VAL A 48 -5.37 -3.35 15.71
CA VAL A 48 -4.41 -4.46 15.83
C VAL A 48 -2.98 -3.98 15.69
N GLU A 49 -2.68 -3.08 14.75
CA GLU A 49 -1.35 -2.51 14.60
C GLU A 49 -0.90 -1.72 15.84
N GLU A 50 -1.77 -0.89 16.42
CA GLU A 50 -1.45 -0.20 17.68
C GLU A 50 -1.26 -1.20 18.83
N ALA A 51 -2.12 -2.21 18.96
CA ALA A 51 -1.94 -3.26 19.98
C ALA A 51 -0.57 -3.95 19.85
N LEU A 52 -0.19 -4.34 18.63
CA LEU A 52 1.11 -4.98 18.36
C LEU A 52 2.29 -4.08 18.74
N CYS A 53 2.17 -2.75 18.59
CA CYS A 53 3.21 -1.81 18.99
C CYS A 53 3.54 -1.89 20.49
N PHE A 54 2.62 -2.34 21.34
CA PHE A 54 2.78 -2.43 22.80
C PHE A 54 2.83 -3.87 23.31
N GLY A 55 3.01 -4.86 22.41
CA GLY A 55 3.07 -6.27 22.78
C GLY A 55 1.71 -6.90 23.09
N TRP A 56 0.63 -6.25 22.65
CA TRP A 56 -0.74 -6.71 22.76
C TRP A 56 -1.22 -7.33 21.43
N ILE A 57 -2.35 -8.02 21.46
CA ILE A 57 -2.99 -8.62 20.29
C ILE A 57 -4.51 -8.59 20.42
N ASP A 58 -5.20 -8.70 19.28
CA ASP A 58 -6.62 -8.97 19.25
C ASP A 58 -6.98 -10.39 19.70
N SER A 59 -8.14 -10.50 20.34
CA SER A 59 -8.71 -11.74 20.83
C SER A 59 -10.16 -11.86 20.36
N THR A 60 -11.07 -12.23 21.26
CA THR A 60 -12.50 -12.39 20.97
C THR A 60 -13.17 -11.08 20.58
N VAL A 61 -14.19 -11.18 19.73
CA VAL A 61 -15.10 -10.09 19.37
C VAL A 61 -16.42 -10.26 20.11
N LYS A 62 -17.07 -9.15 20.48
CA LYS A 62 -18.43 -9.15 21.06
C LYS A 62 -19.32 -8.13 20.35
N LYS A 63 -20.59 -8.50 20.14
CA LYS A 63 -21.63 -7.59 19.67
C LYS A 63 -22.29 -6.97 20.91
N ILE A 64 -22.31 -5.65 21.02
CA ILE A 64 -22.90 -4.93 22.17
C ILE A 64 -24.22 -4.23 21.80
N SER A 65 -24.46 -3.99 20.51
CA SER A 65 -25.75 -3.58 19.95
C SER A 65 -25.84 -4.03 18.49
N ASP A 66 -26.97 -3.80 17.83
CA ASP A 66 -27.13 -4.20 16.42
C ASP A 66 -26.13 -3.57 15.46
N GLU A 67 -25.62 -2.39 15.82
CA GLU A 67 -24.71 -1.61 15.00
C GLU A 67 -23.26 -1.63 15.52
N VAL A 68 -23.04 -2.04 16.78
CA VAL A 68 -21.74 -1.90 17.44
C VAL A 68 -21.14 -3.25 17.79
N THR A 69 -19.97 -3.49 17.19
CA THR A 69 -19.10 -4.63 17.47
C THR A 69 -17.80 -4.14 18.09
N VAL A 70 -17.42 -4.74 19.21
CA VAL A 70 -16.20 -4.40 19.94
C VAL A 70 -15.18 -5.53 19.84
N GLN A 71 -13.93 -5.15 19.64
CA GLN A 71 -12.79 -6.05 19.58
C GLN A 71 -12.05 -6.02 20.92
N LYS A 72 -11.86 -7.18 21.55
CA LYS A 72 -10.96 -7.31 22.68
C LYS A 72 -9.51 -7.20 22.22
N LEU A 73 -8.72 -6.41 22.92
CA LEU A 73 -7.26 -6.39 22.86
C LEU A 73 -6.72 -6.82 24.23
N CYS A 74 -5.63 -7.58 24.25
CA CYS A 74 -4.98 -8.01 25.49
C CYS A 74 -3.47 -8.26 25.28
N PRO A 75 -2.66 -8.25 26.36
CA PRO A 75 -1.25 -8.63 26.28
C PRO A 75 -1.08 -10.00 25.61
N ARG A 76 -0.05 -10.13 24.77
CA ARG A 76 0.28 -11.43 24.17
C ARG A 76 0.76 -12.39 25.25
N LYS A 77 0.17 -13.59 25.27
CA LYS A 77 0.66 -14.65 26.16
C LYS A 77 2.05 -15.12 25.71
N PRO A 78 2.98 -15.38 26.65
CA PRO A 78 4.25 -16.02 26.33
C PRO A 78 4.03 -17.29 25.52
N ARG A 79 4.87 -17.51 24.49
CA ARG A 79 4.82 -18.69 23.60
C ARG A 79 3.54 -18.84 22.77
N SER A 80 2.70 -17.80 22.69
CA SER A 80 1.55 -17.81 21.77
C SER A 80 2.00 -17.78 20.31
N ASN A 81 1.29 -18.52 19.45
CA ASN A 81 1.59 -18.59 18.03
C ASN A 81 1.51 -17.19 17.37
N TRP A 82 2.45 -16.93 16.47
CA TRP A 82 2.49 -15.74 15.64
C TRP A 82 2.13 -16.10 14.22
N SER A 83 1.12 -15.43 13.66
CA SER A 83 0.84 -15.54 12.24
C SER A 83 1.82 -14.70 11.42
N GLU A 84 2.13 -15.14 10.21
CA GLU A 84 3.01 -14.38 9.30
C GLU A 84 2.43 -13.01 8.95
N LEU A 85 1.10 -12.88 8.93
CA LEU A 85 0.43 -11.59 8.72
C LEU A 85 0.73 -10.60 9.86
N ASN A 86 0.70 -11.06 11.12
CA ASN A 86 1.01 -10.22 12.27
C ASN A 86 2.51 -9.90 12.36
N LYS A 87 3.39 -10.84 12.00
CA LYS A 87 4.82 -10.54 11.87
C LYS A 87 5.05 -9.42 10.85
N GLU A 88 4.37 -9.47 9.70
CA GLU A 88 4.51 -8.40 8.70
C GLU A 88 3.92 -7.05 9.16
N ARG A 89 2.84 -7.05 9.95
CA ARG A 89 2.35 -5.84 10.62
C ARG A 89 3.41 -5.24 11.55
N CYS A 90 4.09 -6.06 12.35
CA CYS A 90 5.19 -5.60 13.20
C CYS A 90 6.35 -5.01 12.39
N ARG A 91 6.79 -5.67 11.30
CA ARG A 91 7.81 -5.12 10.39
C ARG A 91 7.39 -3.77 9.82
N ARG A 92 6.11 -3.62 9.43
CA ARG A 92 5.56 -2.34 9.00
C ARG A 92 5.61 -1.29 10.10
N MET A 93 5.25 -1.62 11.33
CA MET A 93 5.27 -0.67 12.45
C MET A 93 6.69 -0.22 12.81
N GLU A 94 7.69 -1.09 12.69
CA GLU A 94 9.11 -0.72 12.79
C GLU A 94 9.50 0.28 11.71
N ARG A 95 9.17 0.02 10.44
CA ARG A 95 9.44 0.95 9.33
C ARG A 95 8.81 2.32 9.48
N LEU A 96 7.64 2.38 10.13
CA LEU A 96 6.96 3.65 10.40
C LEU A 96 7.50 4.36 11.65
N GLY A 97 8.44 3.76 12.40
CA GLY A 97 8.92 4.30 13.67
C GLY A 97 7.86 4.28 14.78
N LEU A 98 6.80 3.47 14.64
CA LEU A 98 5.69 3.39 15.58
C LEU A 98 5.84 2.23 16.58
N MET A 99 6.67 1.24 16.28
CA MET A 99 6.93 0.11 17.19
C MET A 99 7.61 0.61 18.47
N THR A 100 7.16 0.13 19.62
CA THR A 100 7.74 0.48 20.93
C THR A 100 8.58 -0.67 21.48
N ASP A 101 9.39 -0.41 22.51
CA ASP A 101 10.21 -1.43 23.16
C ASP A 101 9.35 -2.53 23.80
N ALA A 102 8.16 -2.20 24.31
CA ALA A 102 7.21 -3.19 24.82
C ALA A 102 6.74 -4.17 23.72
N GLY A 103 6.52 -3.66 22.51
CA GLY A 103 6.22 -4.50 21.35
C GLY A 103 7.38 -5.38 20.94
N ARG A 104 8.61 -4.81 20.88
CA ARG A 104 9.83 -5.56 20.56
C ARG A 104 10.11 -6.69 21.54
N ALA A 105 9.85 -6.46 22.83
CA ALA A 105 10.13 -7.43 23.89
C ALA A 105 9.37 -8.76 23.73
N VAL A 106 8.28 -8.80 22.96
CA VAL A 106 7.46 -10.01 22.75
C VAL A 106 7.54 -10.58 21.33
N LEU A 107 8.34 -10.01 20.44
CA LEU A 107 8.47 -10.47 19.07
C LEU A 107 9.04 -11.90 19.00
N PRO A 108 8.59 -12.73 18.05
CA PRO A 108 9.20 -14.03 17.78
C PRO A 108 10.51 -13.83 16.99
N ASP A 109 11.10 -14.92 16.50
CA ASP A 109 12.13 -14.80 15.45
C ASP A 109 11.52 -14.12 14.21
N MET A 110 12.02 -12.92 13.91
CA MET A 110 11.61 -12.08 12.80
C MET A 110 12.50 -12.25 11.56
N SER A 111 13.57 -13.05 11.66
CA SER A 111 14.50 -13.33 10.57
C SER A 111 13.87 -14.19 9.46
N ALA A 112 14.55 -14.30 8.33
CA ALA A 112 14.14 -15.18 7.23
C ALA A 112 14.08 -16.67 7.65
N ALA A 113 14.91 -17.09 8.62
CA ALA A 113 14.87 -18.45 9.16
C ALA A 113 13.62 -18.70 10.03
N GLY A 114 12.97 -17.64 10.51
CA GLY A 114 11.78 -17.70 11.36
C GLY A 114 10.52 -18.20 10.65
N PHE A 115 10.58 -18.53 9.35
CA PHE A 115 9.51 -19.18 8.60
C PHE A 115 10.05 -20.32 7.74
N THR A 116 9.60 -21.54 8.05
CA THR A 116 9.91 -22.74 7.27
C THR A 116 8.62 -23.36 6.75
N ILE A 117 8.58 -23.65 5.44
CA ILE A 117 7.47 -24.37 4.82
C ILE A 117 7.51 -25.82 5.29
N ASP A 118 6.37 -26.33 5.73
CA ASP A 118 6.22 -27.73 6.08
C ASP A 118 6.69 -28.66 4.93
N PRO A 119 7.56 -29.64 5.20
CA PRO A 119 8.13 -30.50 4.16
C PRO A 119 7.10 -31.25 3.30
N ASP A 120 5.95 -31.62 3.86
CA ASP A 120 4.92 -32.34 3.10
C ASP A 120 4.16 -31.39 2.15
N ILE A 121 3.91 -30.15 2.58
CA ILE A 121 3.36 -29.11 1.70
C ILE A 121 4.33 -28.81 0.57
N LEU A 122 5.63 -28.69 0.89
CA LEU A 122 6.67 -28.42 -0.10
C LEU A 122 6.75 -29.56 -1.14
N ARG A 123 6.68 -30.82 -0.70
CA ARG A 123 6.69 -31.99 -1.58
C ARG A 123 5.51 -31.97 -2.55
N GLU A 124 4.30 -31.66 -2.09
CA GLU A 124 3.13 -31.57 -2.96
C GLU A 124 3.23 -30.41 -3.97
N LEU A 125 3.79 -29.27 -3.58
CA LEU A 125 4.04 -28.15 -4.49
C LEU A 125 5.05 -28.50 -5.57
N GLN A 126 6.09 -29.26 -5.23
CA GLN A 126 7.18 -29.63 -6.14
C GLN A 126 6.85 -30.84 -7.03
N ALA A 127 5.82 -31.61 -6.70
CA ALA A 127 5.39 -32.78 -7.48
C ALA A 127 4.82 -32.42 -8.86
N ASP A 128 4.37 -31.18 -9.06
CA ASP A 128 3.80 -30.67 -10.31
C ASP A 128 4.64 -29.45 -10.77
N PRO A 129 5.40 -29.55 -11.88
CA PRO A 129 6.25 -28.47 -12.36
C PRO A 129 5.50 -27.16 -12.67
N VAL A 130 4.26 -27.24 -13.16
CA VAL A 130 3.45 -26.05 -13.49
C VAL A 130 3.01 -25.38 -12.19
N LEU A 131 2.57 -26.17 -11.22
CA LEU A 131 2.22 -25.70 -9.88
C LEU A 131 3.43 -25.05 -9.18
N TRP A 132 4.60 -25.67 -9.27
CA TRP A 132 5.83 -25.15 -8.66
C TRP A 132 6.25 -23.81 -9.26
N GLU A 133 6.22 -23.70 -10.58
CA GLU A 133 6.56 -22.46 -11.29
C GLU A 133 5.56 -21.34 -10.92
N ASN A 134 4.27 -21.64 -10.90
CA ASN A 134 3.25 -20.68 -10.47
C ASN A 134 3.46 -20.28 -9.00
N PHE A 135 3.73 -21.23 -8.11
CA PHE A 135 4.01 -20.97 -6.70
C PHE A 135 5.19 -20.02 -6.55
N ARG A 136 6.30 -20.26 -7.26
CA ARG A 136 7.50 -19.40 -7.20
C ARG A 136 7.23 -17.96 -7.62
N ARG A 137 6.28 -17.73 -8.51
CA ARG A 137 5.87 -16.39 -8.99
C ARG A 137 4.90 -15.67 -8.05
N LEU A 138 4.35 -16.34 -7.04
CA LEU A 138 3.47 -15.70 -6.07
C LEU A 138 4.24 -14.71 -5.19
N PRO A 139 3.62 -13.58 -4.77
CA PRO A 139 4.25 -12.66 -3.84
C PRO A 139 4.73 -13.39 -2.58
N GLU A 140 5.94 -13.08 -2.11
CA GLU A 140 6.50 -13.80 -0.96
C GLU A 140 5.63 -13.71 0.28
N LEU A 141 5.11 -12.52 0.61
CA LEU A 141 4.18 -12.36 1.72
C LEU A 141 2.91 -13.22 1.53
N TYR A 142 2.41 -13.34 0.30
CA TYR A 142 1.27 -14.22 0.01
C TYR A 142 1.63 -15.68 0.33
N ARG A 143 2.79 -16.15 -0.15
CA ARG A 143 3.29 -17.51 0.14
C ARG A 143 3.36 -17.76 1.64
N ARG A 144 4.07 -16.89 2.39
CA ARG A 144 4.23 -17.01 3.84
C ARG A 144 2.88 -17.05 4.56
N VAL A 145 2.00 -16.07 4.30
CA VAL A 145 0.70 -15.97 4.97
C VAL A 145 -0.22 -17.14 4.65
N ARG A 146 -0.31 -17.58 3.39
CA ARG A 146 -1.20 -18.69 3.02
C ARG A 146 -0.69 -20.01 3.58
N ILE A 147 0.58 -20.30 3.43
CA ILE A 147 1.21 -21.53 3.94
C ILE A 147 1.10 -21.59 5.47
N ASP A 148 1.37 -20.48 6.18
CA ASP A 148 1.18 -20.37 7.64
C ASP A 148 -0.25 -20.75 8.05
N THR A 149 -1.26 -20.23 7.33
CA THR A 149 -2.67 -20.56 7.62
C THR A 149 -3.02 -22.03 7.39
N ILE A 150 -2.23 -22.77 6.61
CA ILE A 150 -2.39 -24.21 6.37
C ILE A 150 -1.65 -24.98 7.46
N GLN A 151 -0.34 -24.77 7.59
CA GLN A 151 0.51 -25.57 8.49
C GLN A 151 0.17 -25.39 9.97
N ILE A 152 -0.36 -24.23 10.39
CA ILE A 152 -0.85 -24.05 11.77
C ILE A 152 -2.02 -24.97 12.13
N LYS A 153 -2.67 -25.59 11.14
CA LYS A 153 -3.78 -26.54 11.32
C LYS A 153 -3.35 -27.99 11.19
N ARG A 154 -2.05 -28.30 11.28
CA ARG A 154 -1.52 -29.67 11.19
C ARG A 154 -2.19 -30.65 12.17
N ASN A 155 -2.58 -30.18 13.35
CA ASN A 155 -3.31 -30.97 14.35
C ASN A 155 -4.81 -31.18 14.05
N GLN A 156 -5.31 -30.66 12.92
CA GLN A 156 -6.68 -30.83 12.43
C GLN A 156 -6.63 -31.38 10.99
N PRO A 157 -6.42 -32.70 10.81
CA PRO A 157 -6.05 -33.28 9.51
C PRO A 157 -7.03 -32.96 8.37
N GLU A 158 -8.33 -33.03 8.62
CA GLU A 158 -9.36 -32.71 7.62
C GLU A 158 -9.32 -31.23 7.18
N LEU A 159 -9.18 -30.31 8.16
CA LEU A 159 -9.08 -28.88 7.87
C LEU A 159 -7.76 -28.53 7.18
N PHE A 160 -6.67 -29.16 7.59
CA PHE A 160 -5.36 -29.05 6.94
C PHE A 160 -5.47 -29.43 5.47
N ARG A 161 -5.98 -30.65 5.18
CA ARG A 161 -6.13 -31.16 3.82
C ARG A 161 -7.02 -30.23 2.98
N LYS A 162 -8.19 -29.86 3.48
CA LYS A 162 -9.12 -28.94 2.80
C LYS A 162 -8.46 -27.59 2.45
N ARG A 163 -7.65 -27.03 3.33
CA ARG A 163 -6.95 -25.77 3.08
C ARG A 163 -5.81 -25.93 2.09
N LEU A 164 -5.07 -27.04 2.18
CA LEU A 164 -3.99 -27.38 1.27
C LEU A 164 -4.53 -27.60 -0.15
N ASP A 165 -5.54 -28.44 -0.34
CA ASP A 165 -6.18 -28.69 -1.64
C ASP A 165 -6.61 -27.40 -2.33
N LYS A 166 -7.32 -26.54 -1.58
CA LYS A 166 -7.74 -25.24 -2.09
C LYS A 166 -6.54 -24.37 -2.51
N PHE A 167 -5.46 -24.39 -1.74
CA PHE A 167 -4.26 -23.64 -2.06
C PHE A 167 -3.56 -24.15 -3.32
N LEU A 168 -3.41 -25.47 -3.45
CA LEU A 168 -2.81 -26.09 -4.63
C LEU A 168 -3.64 -25.81 -5.89
N GLU A 169 -4.98 -25.94 -5.81
CA GLU A 169 -5.88 -25.66 -6.93
C GLU A 169 -5.78 -24.21 -7.42
N ASN A 170 -5.86 -23.24 -6.50
CA ASN A 170 -5.79 -21.83 -6.86
C ASN A 170 -4.39 -21.44 -7.36
N THR A 171 -3.33 -22.00 -6.78
CA THR A 171 -1.95 -21.78 -7.23
C THR A 171 -1.73 -22.32 -8.64
N ARG A 172 -2.25 -23.52 -8.95
CA ARG A 172 -2.21 -24.08 -10.30
C ARG A 172 -2.89 -23.16 -11.33
N ARG A 173 -3.97 -22.47 -10.92
CA ARG A 173 -4.73 -21.52 -11.75
C ARG A 173 -4.14 -20.10 -11.77
N GLY A 174 -3.07 -19.82 -11.02
CA GLY A 174 -2.52 -18.47 -10.89
C GLY A 174 -3.42 -17.48 -10.15
N ILE A 175 -4.34 -17.96 -9.31
CA ILE A 175 -5.33 -17.14 -8.60
C ILE A 175 -4.85 -16.85 -7.18
N LEU A 176 -4.72 -15.57 -6.84
CA LEU A 176 -4.55 -15.12 -5.46
C LEU A 176 -5.92 -15.05 -4.77
N TYR A 177 -6.03 -15.64 -3.57
CA TYR A 177 -7.26 -15.62 -2.78
C TYR A 177 -7.01 -15.42 -1.28
N GLY A 178 -8.04 -14.91 -0.60
CA GLY A 178 -8.02 -14.62 0.84
C GLY A 178 -7.25 -13.35 1.17
N GLU A 179 -7.52 -12.76 2.33
CA GLU A 179 -6.77 -11.59 2.80
C GLU A 179 -5.34 -11.99 3.20
N TRP A 180 -4.33 -11.33 2.63
CA TRP A 180 -2.92 -11.65 2.88
C TRP A 180 -2.01 -10.44 3.05
N ASN A 181 -2.49 -9.23 2.75
CA ASN A 181 -1.71 -8.01 2.80
C ASN A 181 -2.49 -6.80 3.35
N ASP A 182 -3.54 -7.04 4.13
CA ASP A 182 -4.42 -6.00 4.68
C ASP A 182 -4.89 -4.99 3.62
N ASN A 183 -5.47 -5.49 2.53
CA ASN A 183 -5.97 -4.67 1.42
C ASN A 183 -4.89 -3.78 0.75
N GLY A 184 -3.66 -4.28 0.65
CA GLY A 184 -2.52 -3.56 0.06
C GLY A 184 -1.78 -2.63 1.04
N ARG A 185 -2.03 -2.78 2.33
CA ARG A 185 -1.31 -2.06 3.39
C ARG A 185 0.06 -2.67 3.69
N LEU A 186 0.21 -3.98 3.54
CA LEU A 186 1.45 -4.73 3.80
C LEU A 186 2.17 -5.11 2.50
N TRP A 187 3.49 -5.02 2.51
CA TRP A 187 4.39 -5.43 1.43
C TRP A 187 5.64 -6.02 2.07
N ALA A 188 6.01 -7.25 1.73
CA ALA A 188 7.32 -7.76 2.11
C ALA A 188 8.37 -7.10 1.21
N GLU A 189 9.41 -6.51 1.81
CA GLU A 189 10.55 -5.96 1.07
C GLU A 189 11.34 -7.06 0.34
N ASP A 190 11.26 -8.30 0.83
CA ASP A 190 11.94 -9.48 0.28
C ASP A 190 11.23 -10.11 -0.94
N SER A 191 9.97 -9.75 -1.21
CA SER A 191 9.41 -10.07 -2.52
C SER A 191 10.10 -9.14 -3.50
N GLU A 192 10.91 -9.68 -4.43
CA GLU A 192 11.52 -8.96 -5.54
C GLU A 192 10.60 -7.82 -5.97
N MET A 193 10.87 -6.62 -5.44
CA MET A 193 9.96 -5.51 -5.63
C MET A 193 9.92 -5.30 -7.12
N GLU A 194 8.71 -5.31 -7.71
CA GLU A 194 8.57 -5.21 -9.17
C GLU A 194 9.51 -4.09 -9.67
N PRO A 195 10.55 -4.44 -10.43
CA PRO A 195 11.57 -3.49 -10.79
C PRO A 195 10.94 -2.50 -11.76
N PHE A 196 11.35 -1.25 -11.63
CA PHE A 196 11.01 -0.20 -12.58
C PHE A 196 12.27 0.55 -12.94
N VAL A 197 12.25 1.22 -14.09
CA VAL A 197 13.30 2.13 -14.52
C VAL A 197 12.65 3.48 -14.79
N LEU A 198 13.24 4.54 -14.27
CA LEU A 198 12.94 5.90 -14.69
C LEU A 198 13.84 6.26 -15.86
N ARG A 199 13.24 6.63 -16.99
CA ARG A 199 13.99 7.00 -18.19
C ARG A 199 13.27 8.06 -19.03
N PRO A 200 13.96 8.69 -19.99
CA PRO A 200 13.30 9.50 -21.01
C PRO A 200 12.27 8.69 -21.83
N TRP A 201 11.31 9.39 -22.40
CA TRP A 201 10.35 8.82 -23.36
C TRP A 201 11.03 8.48 -24.69
N ARG A 202 10.54 7.43 -25.35
CA ARG A 202 10.98 6.98 -26.68
C ARG A 202 9.77 6.98 -27.60
N GLU A 203 9.98 7.22 -28.89
CA GLU A 203 8.90 7.16 -29.88
C GLU A 203 8.17 5.80 -29.87
N SER A 204 8.91 4.72 -29.62
CA SER A 204 8.36 3.36 -29.50
C SER A 204 7.40 3.15 -28.32
N ASP A 205 7.31 4.09 -27.37
CA ASP A 205 6.41 3.98 -26.22
C ASP A 205 4.95 4.35 -26.56
N GLY A 206 4.71 4.94 -27.74
CA GLY A 206 3.40 5.43 -28.18
C GLY A 206 2.26 4.39 -28.06
N PRO A 207 2.42 3.15 -28.54
CA PRO A 207 1.39 2.11 -28.41
C PRO A 207 1.01 1.81 -26.95
N ALA A 208 1.98 1.83 -26.04
CA ALA A 208 1.71 1.59 -24.62
C ALA A 208 0.95 2.76 -23.97
N LEU A 209 1.25 4.01 -24.35
CA LEU A 209 0.47 5.19 -23.94
C LEU A 209 -1.00 5.05 -24.37
N VAL A 210 -1.25 4.75 -25.65
CA VAL A 210 -2.62 4.59 -26.18
C VAL A 210 -3.37 3.48 -25.44
N LYS A 211 -2.73 2.33 -25.21
CA LYS A 211 -3.28 1.20 -24.47
C LYS A 211 -3.67 1.60 -23.04
N TYR A 212 -2.79 2.26 -22.29
CA TYR A 212 -3.00 2.51 -20.87
C TYR A 212 -3.82 3.78 -20.57
N LEU A 213 -3.73 4.82 -21.40
CA LEU A 213 -4.44 6.09 -21.18
C LEU A 213 -5.91 6.05 -21.62
N ASN A 214 -6.30 5.08 -22.45
CA ASN A 214 -7.71 4.75 -22.68
C ASN A 214 -8.37 3.98 -21.52
N ASN A 215 -7.96 4.26 -20.28
CA ASN A 215 -8.54 3.72 -19.06
C ASN A 215 -9.21 4.85 -18.26
N ARG A 216 -10.54 4.80 -18.13
CA ARG A 216 -11.31 5.79 -17.36
C ARG A 216 -10.87 5.92 -15.91
N LYS A 217 -10.36 4.84 -15.28
CA LYS A 217 -9.90 4.91 -13.89
C LYS A 217 -8.64 5.77 -13.75
N ILE A 218 -7.80 5.85 -14.79
CA ILE A 218 -6.67 6.78 -14.87
C ILE A 218 -7.19 8.17 -15.24
N TRP A 219 -7.89 8.30 -16.38
CA TRP A 219 -8.28 9.60 -16.92
C TRP A 219 -9.15 10.44 -15.98
N ASN A 220 -10.07 9.81 -15.23
CA ASN A 220 -10.92 10.50 -14.25
C ASN A 220 -10.12 11.23 -13.16
N ASN A 221 -8.86 10.88 -12.97
CA ASN A 221 -7.96 11.43 -11.97
C ASN A 221 -6.84 12.30 -12.57
N CYS A 222 -6.80 12.44 -13.90
CA CYS A 222 -5.89 13.33 -14.62
C CYS A 222 -6.58 14.65 -14.97
N ARG A 223 -5.78 15.68 -15.25
CA ARG A 223 -6.26 16.97 -15.76
C ARG A 223 -6.92 16.81 -17.13
N ASP A 224 -7.87 17.68 -17.48
CA ASP A 224 -8.58 17.64 -18.77
C ASP A 224 -7.69 17.94 -19.98
N GLY A 225 -6.47 18.46 -19.75
CA GLY A 225 -5.44 18.54 -20.79
C GLY A 225 -4.98 17.18 -21.32
N LEU A 226 -5.26 16.08 -20.61
CA LEU A 226 -5.10 14.73 -21.12
C LEU A 226 -6.33 14.39 -22.00
N PRO A 227 -6.19 14.16 -23.31
CA PRO A 227 -7.32 13.85 -24.19
C PRO A 227 -7.95 12.49 -23.85
N TYR A 228 -9.24 12.34 -24.16
CA TYR A 228 -9.98 11.08 -24.05
C TYR A 228 -11.09 11.01 -25.12
N PRO A 229 -11.10 9.98 -25.99
CA PRO A 229 -10.12 8.88 -26.08
C PRO A 229 -8.72 9.38 -26.41
N TYR A 230 -7.70 8.65 -25.95
CA TYR A 230 -6.29 9.00 -26.18
C TYR A 230 -5.81 8.34 -27.47
N THR A 231 -5.32 9.12 -28.43
CA THR A 231 -4.96 8.63 -29.78
C THR A 231 -3.45 8.44 -29.96
N GLU A 232 -3.05 7.76 -31.03
CA GLU A 232 -1.63 7.66 -31.41
C GLU A 232 -1.02 9.04 -31.70
N GLU A 233 -1.78 9.95 -32.30
CA GLU A 233 -1.34 11.32 -32.54
C GLU A 233 -1.07 12.06 -31.22
N ASP A 234 -1.93 11.88 -30.22
CA ASP A 234 -1.73 12.45 -28.89
C ASP A 234 -0.47 11.89 -28.22
N ALA A 235 -0.23 10.58 -28.38
CA ALA A 235 0.97 9.93 -27.86
C ALA A 235 2.25 10.50 -28.48
N LEU A 236 2.29 10.62 -29.82
CA LEU A 236 3.42 11.21 -30.54
C LEU A 236 3.65 12.66 -30.15
N ARG A 237 2.57 13.45 -30.01
CA ARG A 237 2.64 14.85 -29.58
C ARG A 237 3.22 14.98 -28.18
N PHE A 238 2.80 14.12 -27.25
CA PHE A 238 3.32 14.09 -25.88
C PHE A 238 4.79 13.65 -25.83
N ILE A 239 5.18 12.60 -26.56
CA ILE A 239 6.57 12.12 -26.56
C ILE A 239 7.52 13.19 -27.10
N ARG A 240 7.14 13.88 -28.18
CA ARG A 240 7.93 15.00 -28.71
C ARG A 240 8.09 16.12 -27.68
N SER A 241 6.98 16.59 -27.10
CA SER A 241 7.05 17.68 -26.12
C SER A 241 7.82 17.29 -24.85
N ALA A 242 7.72 16.04 -24.40
CA ALA A 242 8.47 15.51 -23.27
C ALA A 242 9.98 15.45 -23.52
N SER A 243 10.40 15.36 -24.79
CA SER A 243 11.82 15.30 -25.19
C SER A 243 12.43 16.69 -25.42
N GLU A 244 11.60 17.68 -25.75
CA GLU A 244 12.03 19.05 -26.12
C GLU A 244 12.03 20.04 -24.94
N GLN A 245 11.30 19.77 -23.85
CA GLN A 245 11.14 20.74 -22.77
C GLN A 245 12.35 20.83 -21.83
N GLU A 246 13.16 21.88 -22.03
CA GLU A 246 14.17 22.32 -21.09
C GLU A 246 13.48 22.80 -19.77
N GLY A 247 13.72 22.10 -18.66
CA GLY A 247 13.19 22.46 -17.31
C GLY A 247 11.90 21.75 -16.85
N SER A 248 11.09 21.18 -17.75
CA SER A 248 9.95 20.32 -17.41
C SER A 248 10.36 18.86 -17.62
N ARG A 249 10.70 18.18 -16.52
CA ARG A 249 11.20 16.81 -16.58
C ARG A 249 10.06 15.82 -16.55
N ASN A 250 9.90 15.11 -17.67
CA ASN A 250 8.97 14.01 -17.80
C ASN A 250 9.75 12.69 -17.79
N TYR A 251 9.54 11.91 -16.75
CA TYR A 251 10.08 10.55 -16.63
C TYR A 251 9.02 9.55 -17.12
N CYS A 252 9.42 8.66 -18.01
CA CYS A 252 8.72 7.42 -18.28
C CYS A 252 9.04 6.43 -17.17
N ILE A 253 8.02 5.78 -16.61
CA ILE A 253 8.18 4.62 -15.74
C ILE A 253 8.11 3.38 -16.62
N GLU A 254 9.24 2.72 -16.85
CA GLU A 254 9.30 1.45 -17.56
C GLU A 254 9.17 0.28 -16.59
N ILE A 255 8.30 -0.67 -16.90
CA ILE A 255 8.14 -1.93 -16.15
C ILE A 255 8.08 -3.07 -17.18
N ARG A 256 8.94 -4.08 -17.01
CA ARG A 256 9.05 -5.23 -17.94
C ARG A 256 9.25 -4.79 -19.40
N GLN A 257 10.14 -3.82 -19.62
CA GLN A 257 10.47 -3.25 -20.94
C GLN A 257 9.29 -2.56 -21.66
N GLU A 258 8.20 -2.26 -20.95
CA GLU A 258 7.05 -1.53 -21.49
C GLU A 258 6.85 -0.22 -20.71
N ALA A 259 6.54 0.86 -21.41
CA ALA A 259 6.16 2.13 -20.79
C ALA A 259 4.83 1.98 -20.03
N ALA A 260 4.88 2.18 -18.71
CA ALA A 260 3.78 1.86 -17.82
C ALA A 260 3.31 3.05 -16.97
N GLY A 261 3.92 4.22 -17.10
CA GLY A 261 3.51 5.40 -16.35
C GLY A 261 4.35 6.63 -16.66
N ASN A 262 3.98 7.72 -16.02
CA ASN A 262 4.67 8.99 -16.13
C ASN A 262 4.80 9.66 -14.77
N ILE A 263 5.91 10.37 -14.56
CA ILE A 263 6.05 11.42 -13.55
C ILE A 263 6.54 12.67 -14.27
N GLY A 264 5.80 13.76 -14.16
CA GLY A 264 6.11 15.04 -14.79
C GLY A 264 6.18 16.16 -13.76
N PHE A 265 7.08 17.12 -13.98
CA PHE A 265 7.22 18.32 -13.15
C PHE A 265 6.96 19.57 -13.99
N ILE A 266 6.07 20.44 -13.52
CA ILE A 266 5.79 21.73 -14.14
C ILE A 266 6.37 22.82 -13.23
N ARG A 267 7.38 23.55 -13.72
CA ARG A 267 8.00 24.66 -12.99
C ARG A 267 6.99 25.79 -12.81
N GLY A 268 6.98 26.40 -11.62
CA GLY A 268 6.31 27.67 -11.42
C GLY A 268 7.00 28.80 -12.20
N THR A 269 6.34 29.95 -12.28
CA THR A 269 6.85 31.13 -12.96
C THR A 269 6.82 32.32 -12.00
N ASP A 270 7.44 33.44 -12.38
CA ASP A 270 7.38 34.70 -11.61
C ASP A 270 7.72 34.52 -10.12
N VAL A 271 6.82 34.85 -9.19
CA VAL A 271 7.03 34.74 -7.74
C VAL A 271 7.04 33.28 -7.26
N GLU A 272 6.45 32.35 -8.01
CA GLU A 272 6.49 30.91 -7.73
C GLU A 272 7.61 30.17 -8.48
N ARG A 273 8.55 30.87 -9.13
CA ARG A 273 9.60 30.25 -9.97
C ARG A 273 10.46 29.19 -9.28
N TYR A 274 10.54 29.16 -7.94
CA TYR A 274 11.26 28.14 -7.18
C TYR A 274 10.39 26.93 -6.76
N ASN A 275 9.11 26.94 -7.10
CA ASN A 275 8.18 25.83 -6.92
C ASN A 275 8.13 24.92 -8.17
N ALA A 276 7.74 23.67 -7.99
CA ALA A 276 7.32 22.81 -9.09
C ALA A 276 6.09 21.98 -8.71
N GLU A 277 5.12 21.89 -9.61
CA GLU A 277 4.00 20.97 -9.47
C GLU A 277 4.39 19.60 -10.02
N VAL A 278 4.24 18.54 -9.23
CA VAL A 278 4.40 17.16 -9.70
C VAL A 278 3.05 16.54 -10.06
N GLY A 279 2.99 15.91 -11.23
CA GLY A 279 1.88 15.08 -11.68
C GLY A 279 2.39 13.68 -12.05
N TYR A 280 1.55 12.67 -11.88
CA TYR A 280 1.93 11.29 -12.22
C TYR A 280 0.73 10.40 -12.51
N TRP A 281 0.97 9.33 -13.25
CA TRP A 281 0.03 8.23 -13.43
C TRP A 281 0.77 6.91 -13.63
N LEU A 282 0.12 5.81 -13.27
CA LEU A 282 0.63 4.45 -13.45
C LEU A 282 -0.44 3.60 -14.12
N ALA A 283 -0.06 2.67 -14.98
CA ALA A 283 -0.95 1.71 -15.59
C ALA A 283 -1.58 0.81 -14.51
N GLU A 284 -2.89 0.56 -14.65
CA GLU A 284 -3.71 -0.16 -13.67
C GLU A 284 -3.16 -1.54 -13.22
N PRO A 285 -2.57 -2.38 -14.11
CA PRO A 285 -2.00 -3.66 -13.69
C PRO A 285 -0.92 -3.56 -12.62
N TYR A 286 -0.26 -2.40 -12.51
CA TYR A 286 0.86 -2.14 -11.60
C TYR A 286 0.45 -1.38 -10.34
N TRP A 287 -0.84 -1.08 -10.18
CA TRP A 287 -1.38 -0.43 -8.98
C TRP A 287 -1.24 -1.29 -7.74
N ASN A 288 -1.17 -0.63 -6.58
CA ASN A 288 -1.02 -1.28 -5.29
C ASN A 288 0.18 -2.25 -5.29
N ARG A 289 1.33 -1.86 -5.85
CA ARG A 289 2.60 -2.63 -5.75
C ARG A 289 3.74 -1.79 -5.17
N GLY A 290 3.43 -0.62 -4.62
CA GLY A 290 4.42 0.34 -4.09
C GLY A 290 5.27 1.05 -5.16
N ILE A 291 5.11 0.71 -6.45
CA ILE A 291 5.94 1.22 -7.55
C ILE A 291 5.87 2.75 -7.65
N MET A 292 4.68 3.34 -7.75
CA MET A 292 4.57 4.79 -7.93
C MET A 292 5.16 5.59 -6.77
N SER A 293 5.04 5.14 -5.51
CA SER A 293 5.67 5.83 -4.37
C SER A 293 7.20 5.80 -4.43
N ARG A 294 7.78 4.66 -4.82
CA ARG A 294 9.23 4.52 -5.00
C ARG A 294 9.73 5.36 -6.18
N ALA A 295 9.05 5.23 -7.32
CA ALA A 295 9.34 6.00 -8.54
C ALA A 295 9.23 7.51 -8.31
N LEU A 296 8.19 7.96 -7.60
CA LEU A 296 8.01 9.37 -7.26
C LEU A 296 9.13 9.88 -6.36
N LYS A 297 9.53 9.11 -5.33
CA LYS A 297 10.62 9.48 -4.42
C LYS A 297 11.95 9.62 -5.19
N GLU A 298 12.25 8.69 -6.09
CA GLU A 298 13.44 8.72 -6.93
C GLU A 298 13.43 9.91 -7.90
N ALA A 299 12.32 10.12 -8.62
CA ALA A 299 12.15 11.21 -9.57
C ALA A 299 12.25 12.59 -8.89
N VAL A 300 11.66 12.75 -7.69
CA VAL A 300 11.76 13.98 -6.91
C VAL A 300 13.20 14.24 -6.45
N GLY A 301 13.89 13.21 -5.97
CA GLY A 301 15.30 13.34 -5.57
C GLY A 301 16.19 13.76 -6.74
N GLU A 302 15.97 13.20 -7.93
CA GLU A 302 16.70 13.60 -9.14
C GLU A 302 16.34 15.01 -9.60
N TYR A 303 15.05 15.37 -9.55
CA TYR A 303 14.59 16.70 -9.93
C TYR A 303 15.22 17.79 -9.05
N LEU A 304 15.20 17.62 -7.73
CA LEU A 304 15.78 18.56 -6.78
C LEU A 304 17.31 18.67 -6.89
N ARG A 305 18.02 17.57 -7.17
CA ARG A 305 19.49 17.61 -7.35
C ARG A 305 19.94 18.43 -8.56
N GLN A 306 19.11 18.48 -9.59
CA GLN A 306 19.48 19.05 -10.87
C GLN A 306 18.70 20.35 -11.18
N THR A 307 18.00 20.93 -10.21
CA THR A 307 17.28 22.20 -10.35
C THR A 307 17.43 23.03 -9.08
N ASP A 308 17.07 24.31 -9.15
CA ASP A 308 16.98 25.23 -8.01
C ASP A 308 15.59 25.19 -7.34
N ALA A 309 14.84 24.09 -7.49
CA ALA A 309 13.54 23.94 -6.86
C ALA A 309 13.68 23.74 -5.35
N VAL A 310 12.95 24.54 -4.57
CA VAL A 310 12.93 24.43 -3.09
C VAL A 310 11.65 23.81 -2.55
N ARG A 311 10.62 23.71 -3.40
CA ARG A 311 9.32 23.14 -3.04
C ARG A 311 8.72 22.38 -4.21
N ILE A 312 8.40 21.11 -3.95
CA ILE A 312 7.57 20.28 -4.84
C ILE A 312 6.17 20.22 -4.25
N HIS A 313 5.15 20.43 -5.06
CA HIS A 313 3.77 20.32 -4.60
C HIS A 313 2.92 19.49 -5.54
N ALA A 314 1.83 18.93 -5.02
CA ALA A 314 0.88 18.15 -5.79
C ALA A 314 -0.56 18.55 -5.44
N ARG A 315 -1.45 18.38 -6.41
CA ARG A 315 -2.88 18.67 -6.30
C ARG A 315 -3.67 17.40 -6.58
N VAL A 316 -4.51 16.99 -5.63
CA VAL A 316 -5.23 15.72 -5.71
C VAL A 316 -6.73 15.96 -5.54
N TYR A 317 -7.54 15.49 -6.49
CA TYR A 317 -9.00 15.55 -6.35
C TYR A 317 -9.46 14.75 -5.13
N ALA A 318 -10.43 15.25 -4.35
CA ALA A 318 -10.85 14.65 -3.08
C ALA A 318 -11.21 13.16 -3.13
N GLY A 319 -11.66 12.64 -4.28
CA GLY A 319 -11.93 11.22 -4.49
C GLY A 319 -10.68 10.34 -4.69
N ASN A 320 -9.53 10.92 -5.02
CA ASN A 320 -8.32 10.19 -5.41
C ASN A 320 -7.40 9.89 -4.22
N ARG A 321 -7.92 9.11 -3.27
CA ARG A 321 -7.17 8.71 -2.07
C ARG A 321 -5.94 7.85 -2.36
N ALA A 322 -5.91 7.17 -3.51
CA ALA A 322 -4.75 6.39 -3.92
C ALA A 322 -3.54 7.29 -4.18
N SER A 323 -3.74 8.42 -4.87
CA SER A 323 -2.71 9.43 -5.10
C SER A 323 -2.27 10.11 -3.80
N MET A 324 -3.20 10.40 -2.89
CA MET A 324 -2.85 10.91 -1.55
C MET A 324 -1.86 10.00 -0.81
N ARG A 325 -2.15 8.69 -0.75
CA ARG A 325 -1.25 7.70 -0.14
C ARG A 325 0.09 7.57 -0.86
N VAL A 326 0.11 7.77 -2.18
CA VAL A 326 1.36 7.78 -2.95
C VAL A 326 2.25 8.93 -2.48
N LEU A 327 1.68 10.13 -2.35
CA LEU A 327 2.37 11.33 -1.89
C LEU A 327 2.89 11.17 -0.47
N GLU A 328 2.05 10.76 0.47
CA GLU A 328 2.43 10.53 1.87
C GLU A 328 3.60 9.53 1.98
N ARG A 329 3.55 8.42 1.23
CA ARG A 329 4.63 7.43 1.19
C ARG A 329 5.90 7.93 0.52
N ALA A 330 5.78 8.90 -0.39
CA ALA A 330 6.92 9.57 -0.99
C ALA A 330 7.48 10.71 -0.11
N GLY A 331 6.90 10.95 1.07
CA GLY A 331 7.36 11.92 2.06
C GLY A 331 6.64 13.27 2.02
N PHE A 332 5.62 13.44 1.17
CA PHE A 332 4.86 14.69 1.10
C PHE A 332 3.93 14.82 2.31
N ARG A 333 3.73 16.07 2.75
CA ARG A 333 2.80 16.45 3.81
C ARG A 333 1.56 17.11 3.22
N ALA A 334 0.38 16.76 3.71
CA ALA A 334 -0.85 17.49 3.41
C ALA A 334 -0.78 18.90 4.01
N CYS A 335 -1.00 19.95 3.20
CA CYS A 335 -0.89 21.34 3.62
C CYS A 335 -2.18 22.15 3.47
N GLY A 336 -3.23 21.61 2.84
CA GLY A 336 -4.52 22.28 2.76
C GLY A 336 -5.55 21.59 1.88
N ILE A 337 -6.77 22.13 1.91
CA ILE A 337 -7.88 21.73 1.03
C ILE A 337 -8.47 22.98 0.42
N TRP A 338 -8.48 23.05 -0.91
CA TRP A 338 -9.18 24.10 -1.65
C TRP A 338 -10.57 23.60 -2.05
N ARG A 339 -11.61 24.23 -1.50
CA ARG A 339 -12.99 23.82 -1.71
C ARG A 339 -13.49 24.22 -3.10
N LYS A 340 -14.16 23.31 -3.80
CA LYS A 340 -14.67 23.49 -5.17
C LYS A 340 -13.63 24.01 -6.18
N ALA A 341 -12.36 23.69 -5.96
CA ALA A 341 -11.25 24.27 -6.70
C ALA A 341 -10.98 23.60 -8.05
N CYS A 342 -11.57 22.43 -8.32
CA CYS A 342 -11.42 21.73 -9.58
C CYS A 342 -12.78 21.41 -10.17
N PHE A 343 -12.92 21.56 -11.49
CA PHE A 343 -14.06 21.03 -12.23
C PHE A 343 -13.62 19.79 -12.99
N LYS A 344 -14.27 18.65 -12.74
CA LYS A 344 -13.94 17.38 -13.41
C LYS A 344 -15.20 16.54 -13.50
N ASN A 345 -15.44 15.88 -14.64
CA ASN A 345 -16.59 15.01 -14.86
C ASN A 345 -17.95 15.71 -14.55
N GLY A 346 -18.10 16.96 -15.00
CA GLY A 346 -19.35 17.71 -14.86
C GLY A 346 -19.66 18.21 -13.44
N ARG A 347 -18.70 18.15 -12.51
CA ARG A 347 -18.89 18.58 -11.12
C ARG A 347 -17.69 19.31 -10.57
N PHE A 348 -17.95 20.23 -9.63
CA PHE A 348 -16.91 20.80 -8.78
C PHE A 348 -16.47 19.79 -7.72
N VAL A 349 -15.16 19.66 -7.54
CA VAL A 349 -14.53 18.80 -6.54
C VAL A 349 -13.49 19.59 -5.75
N ASP A 350 -13.34 19.22 -4.48
CA ASP A 350 -12.29 19.78 -3.64
C ASP A 350 -10.92 19.25 -4.07
N CYS A 351 -9.89 20.08 -3.86
CA CYS A 351 -8.51 19.80 -4.19
C CYS A 351 -7.68 19.73 -2.91
N HIS A 352 -7.10 18.56 -2.63
CA HIS A 352 -6.17 18.36 -1.54
C HIS A 352 -4.77 18.73 -2.00
N CYS A 353 -4.12 19.59 -1.22
CA CYS A 353 -2.79 20.10 -1.49
C CYS A 353 -1.75 19.35 -0.66
N TYR A 354 -0.70 18.91 -1.32
CA TYR A 354 0.45 18.25 -0.72
C TYR A 354 1.72 19.00 -1.09
N GLU A 355 2.70 18.98 -0.19
CA GLU A 355 4.01 19.58 -0.42
C GLU A 355 5.14 18.72 0.13
N LEU A 356 6.30 18.86 -0.51
CA LEU A 356 7.60 18.40 -0.04
C LEU A 356 8.54 19.60 -0.16
N LEU A 357 9.23 19.91 0.93
CA LEU A 357 10.26 20.95 0.97
C LEU A 357 11.61 20.28 0.72
N GLY A 358 12.38 20.86 -0.21
CA GLY A 358 13.69 20.38 -0.64
C GLY A 358 14.80 20.64 0.34
#